data_AF-A0A7S2GZ91-F1
#
_entry.id   AF-A0A7S2GZ91-F1
#
_cell.length_a   1.000
_cell.length_b   1.000
_cell.length_c   1.000
_cell.angle_alpha   90.00
_cell.angle_beta   90.00
_cell.angle_gamma   90.00
#
_symmetry.space_group_name_H-M   'P 1'
#
loop_
_entity.id
_entity.type
_entity.pdbx_description
1 polymer ?
#
loop_
_entity_poly.entity_id
_entity_poly.type
_entity_poly.pdbx_seq_one_letter_code
_entity_poly.pdbx_strand_id
1 'polypeptide(L)'
;ILSRMVQVISDGHLAFSQAAKIAETPFPFPYQNIMSIFLWLFALTTPFMVNANLVNIPARFVVNFISVCTYFSLAEVCDNLEDPYMPYDPNDLPLEAIHRNFNSRLITFGAVPSMQPMPAPPGSPCGSNARQSQGSTTSSRG
;
A
#
# COMPACT_ATOMS: atom_id res chain seq x y z
N ILE A 1 38.79 0.39 0.61
CA ILE A 1 37.71 0.84 -0.31
C ILE A 1 36.78 -0.31 -0.68
N LEU A 2 37.30 -1.45 -1.18
CA LEU A 2 36.48 -2.63 -1.52
C LEU A 2 35.66 -3.19 -0.35
N SER A 3 36.24 -3.35 0.84
CA SER A 3 35.50 -3.82 2.03
C SER A 3 34.32 -2.91 2.41
N ARG A 4 34.49 -1.58 2.32
CA ARG A 4 33.40 -0.61 2.56
C ARG A 4 32.29 -0.74 1.51
N MET A 5 32.64 -0.96 0.24
CA MET A 5 31.67 -1.13 -0.83
C MET A 5 30.84 -2.41 -0.63
N VAL A 6 31.51 -3.53 -0.32
CA VAL A 6 30.84 -4.80 -0.03
C VAL A 6 29.95 -4.68 1.21
N GLN A 7 30.37 -3.92 2.23
CA GLN A 7 29.57 -3.69 3.42
C GLN A 7 28.27 -2.94 3.09
N VAL A 8 28.33 -1.85 2.33
CA VAL A 8 27.12 -1.10 1.92
C VAL A 8 26.18 -1.97 1.07
N ILE A 9 26.71 -2.83 0.20
CA ILE A 9 25.90 -3.78 -0.57
C ILE A 9 25.25 -4.82 0.34
N SER A 10 26.02 -5.35 1.31
CA SER A 10 25.51 -6.32 2.28
C SER A 10 24.39 -5.73 3.14
N ASP A 11 24.53 -4.48 3.58
CA ASP A 11 23.52 -3.76 4.36
C ASP A 11 22.24 -3.56 3.52
N GLY A 12 22.39 -3.20 2.24
CA GLY A 12 21.26 -3.07 1.31
C GLY A 12 20.55 -4.41 1.05
N HIS A 13 21.29 -5.51 0.88
CA HIS A 13 20.71 -6.84 0.70
C HIS A 13 19.97 -7.29 1.97
N LEU A 14 20.53 -7.03 3.15
CA LEU A 14 19.90 -7.37 4.43
C LEU A 14 18.57 -6.62 4.62
N ALA A 15 18.53 -5.32 4.29
CA ALA A 15 17.30 -4.53 4.32
C ALA A 15 16.24 -5.07 3.33
N PHE A 16 16.64 -5.45 2.12
CA PHE A 16 15.75 -6.08 1.15
C PHE A 16 15.18 -7.41 1.66
N SER A 17 16.02 -8.29 2.20
CA SER A 17 15.57 -9.56 2.78
C SER A 17 14.64 -9.38 3.98
N GLN A 18 14.80 -8.31 4.77
CA GLN A 18 13.87 -7.99 5.86
C GLN A 18 12.50 -7.55 5.32
N ALA A 19 12.46 -6.71 4.29
CA ALA A 19 11.21 -6.31 3.65
C ALA A 19 10.52 -7.50 2.95
N ALA A 20 11.28 -8.35 2.27
CA ALA A 20 10.77 -9.54 1.59
C ALA A 20 10.09 -10.51 2.56
N LYS A 21 10.66 -10.72 3.76
CA LYS A 21 10.03 -11.56 4.79
C LYS A 21 8.62 -11.10 5.14
N ILE A 22 8.40 -9.79 5.26
CA ILE A 22 7.08 -9.24 5.61
C ILE A 22 6.10 -9.48 4.46
N ALA A 23 6.55 -9.35 3.21
CA ALA A 23 5.72 -9.57 2.03
C ALA A 23 5.45 -11.05 1.72
N GLU A 24 6.38 -11.95 2.03
CA GLU A 24 6.30 -13.38 1.70
C GLU A 24 5.56 -14.21 2.77
N THR A 25 5.32 -13.67 3.96
CA THR A 25 4.58 -14.35 5.03
C THR A 25 3.18 -13.76 5.19
N PRO A 26 2.21 -14.07 4.30
CA PRO A 26 0.84 -13.61 4.45
C PRO A 26 0.22 -14.21 5.72
N PHE A 27 -0.75 -13.52 6.29
CA PHE A 27 -1.47 -14.05 7.44
C PHE A 27 -2.27 -15.28 7.01
N PRO A 28 -2.30 -16.35 7.82
CA PRO A 28 -2.98 -17.57 7.41
C PRO A 28 -4.49 -17.35 7.35
N PHE A 29 -5.06 -17.58 6.17
CA PHE A 29 -6.50 -17.55 5.88
C PHE A 29 -7.43 -18.14 6.96
N PRO A 30 -7.17 -19.32 7.58
CA PRO A 30 -8.07 -19.83 8.61
C PRO A 30 -8.21 -18.90 9.83
N TYR A 31 -7.20 -18.10 10.15
CA TYR A 31 -7.30 -17.15 11.26
C TYR A 31 -8.21 -15.97 10.94
N GLN A 32 -8.19 -15.44 9.71
CA GLN A 32 -9.12 -14.36 9.30
C GLN A 32 -10.59 -14.80 9.44
N ASN A 33 -10.87 -16.04 9.03
CA ASN A 33 -12.21 -16.63 9.16
C ASN A 33 -12.65 -16.73 10.62
N ILE A 34 -11.77 -17.23 11.49
CA ILE A 34 -12.08 -17.38 12.92
C ILE A 34 -12.27 -16.01 13.59
N MET A 35 -11.43 -15.02 13.28
CA MET A 35 -11.58 -13.64 13.79
C MET A 35 -12.94 -13.04 13.39
N SER A 36 -13.34 -13.22 12.14
CA SER A 36 -14.66 -12.77 11.65
C SER A 36 -15.80 -13.43 12.42
N ILE A 37 -15.72 -14.74 12.66
CA ILE A 37 -16.73 -15.48 13.44
C ILE A 37 -16.79 -14.95 14.89
N PHE A 38 -15.65 -14.70 15.54
CA PHE A 38 -15.61 -14.14 16.89
C PHE A 38 -16.21 -12.74 16.95
N LEU A 39 -15.98 -11.90 15.94
CA LEU A 39 -16.55 -10.56 15.86
C LEU A 39 -18.08 -10.59 15.75
N TRP A 40 -18.63 -11.50 14.94
CA TRP A 40 -20.08 -11.74 14.87
C TRP A 40 -20.66 -12.27 16.19
N LEU A 41 -19.96 -13.19 16.86
CA LEU A 41 -20.38 -13.70 18.16
C LEU A 41 -20.37 -12.59 19.23
N PHE A 42 -19.36 -11.72 19.21
CA PHE A 42 -19.29 -10.54 20.06
C PHE A 42 -20.46 -9.58 19.78
N ALA A 43 -20.78 -9.33 18.51
CA ALA A 43 -21.89 -8.47 18.12
C ALA A 43 -23.26 -9.00 18.60
N LEU A 44 -23.44 -10.32 18.65
CA LEU A 44 -24.67 -10.95 19.17
C LEU A 44 -24.72 -10.99 20.70
N THR A 45 -23.58 -11.17 21.36
CA THR A 45 -23.51 -11.31 22.83
C THR A 45 -23.57 -9.96 23.56
N THR A 46 -22.96 -8.92 22.98
CA THR A 46 -22.92 -7.56 23.54
C THR A 46 -24.30 -6.99 23.88
N PRO A 47 -25.32 -7.02 22.99
CA PRO A 47 -26.64 -6.49 23.33
C PRO A 47 -27.29 -7.26 24.48
N PHE A 48 -27.11 -8.59 24.56
CA PHE A 48 -27.64 -9.38 25.67
C PHE A 48 -27.03 -8.94 27.02
N MET A 49 -25.72 -8.73 27.06
CA MET A 49 -25.02 -8.28 28.25
C MET A 49 -25.40 -6.85 28.66
N VAL A 50 -25.50 -5.92 27.70
CA VAL A 50 -25.91 -4.53 27.97
C VAL A 50 -27.37 -4.47 28.46
N ASN A 51 -28.25 -5.29 27.89
CA ASN A 51 -29.66 -5.36 28.29
C ASN A 51 -29.85 -5.87 29.73
N ALA A 52 -28.97 -6.74 30.22
CA ALA A 52 -29.03 -7.26 31.58
C ALA A 52 -28.49 -6.28 32.65
N ASN A 53 -27.55 -5.40 32.28
CA ASN A 53 -26.83 -4.55 33.25
C ASN A 53 -27.37 -3.11 33.33
N LEU A 54 -27.92 -2.57 32.24
CA LEU A 54 -28.36 -1.17 32.20
C LEU A 54 -29.89 -1.05 32.23
N VAL A 55 -30.39 -0.24 33.17
CA VAL A 55 -31.82 0.12 33.28
C VAL A 55 -32.17 1.23 32.28
N ASN A 56 -31.28 2.20 32.08
CA ASN A 56 -31.51 3.37 31.23
C ASN A 56 -31.50 3.01 29.74
N ILE A 57 -32.67 3.17 29.08
CA ILE A 57 -32.88 2.88 27.66
C ILE A 57 -31.91 3.62 26.73
N PRO A 58 -31.74 4.96 26.80
CA PRO A 58 -30.84 5.67 25.87
C PRO A 58 -29.37 5.26 26.04
N ALA A 59 -28.93 5.01 27.28
CA ALA A 59 -27.56 4.58 27.55
C ALA A 59 -27.26 3.19 26.97
N ARG A 60 -28.23 2.27 26.94
CA ARG A 60 -28.08 0.94 26.33
C ARG A 60 -27.74 1.02 24.85
N PHE A 61 -28.46 1.87 24.10
CA PHE A 61 -28.23 2.04 22.67
C PHE A 61 -26.84 2.61 22.38
N VAL A 62 -26.44 3.65 23.11
CA VAL A 62 -25.13 4.30 22.92
C VAL A 62 -23.99 3.34 23.24
N VAL A 63 -24.04 2.66 24.39
CA VAL A 63 -22.98 1.72 24.80
C VAL A 63 -22.90 0.54 23.84
N ASN A 64 -24.03 -0.04 23.44
CA ASN A 64 -24.03 -1.15 22.49
C ASN A 64 -23.48 -0.73 21.13
N PHE A 65 -23.90 0.43 20.62
CA PHE A 65 -23.42 0.95 19.34
C PHE A 65 -21.92 1.22 19.36
N ILE A 66 -21.41 1.94 20.37
CA ILE A 66 -19.98 2.24 20.49
C ILE A 66 -19.16 0.96 20.63
N SER A 67 -19.60 0.02 21.46
CA SER A 67 -18.89 -1.26 21.65
C SER A 67 -18.75 -2.01 20.33
N VAL A 68 -19.86 -2.28 19.65
CA VAL A 68 -19.84 -3.02 18.38
C VAL A 68 -19.08 -2.25 17.31
N CYS A 69 -19.35 -0.95 17.14
CA CYS A 69 -18.66 -0.11 16.15
C CYS A 69 -17.15 -0.08 16.35
N THR A 70 -16.67 -0.02 17.60
CA THR A 70 -15.23 0.01 17.89
C THR A 70 -14.54 -1.29 17.46
N TYR A 71 -15.12 -2.45 17.77
CA TYR A 71 -14.53 -3.73 17.40
C TYR A 71 -14.60 -4.01 15.90
N PHE A 72 -15.66 -3.60 15.21
CA PHE A 72 -15.73 -3.69 13.75
C PHE A 72 -14.73 -2.75 13.08
N SER A 73 -14.62 -1.51 13.55
CA SER A 73 -13.62 -0.57 13.03
C SER A 73 -12.19 -1.09 13.24
N LEU A 74 -11.92 -1.70 14.39
CA LEU A 74 -10.63 -2.30 14.67
C LEU A 74 -10.33 -3.48 13.75
N ALA A 75 -11.31 -4.31 13.43
CA ALA A 75 -11.13 -5.44 12.51
C ALA A 75 -10.74 -4.96 11.10
N GLU A 76 -11.41 -3.94 10.57
CA GLU A 76 -11.06 -3.33 9.27
C GLU A 76 -9.66 -2.70 9.30
N VAL A 77 -9.28 -2.04 10.39
CA VAL A 77 -7.91 -1.49 10.52
C VAL A 77 -6.87 -2.61 10.53
N CYS A 78 -7.13 -3.73 11.20
CA CYS A 78 -6.23 -4.87 11.20
C CYS A 78 -6.07 -5.49 9.80
N ASP A 79 -7.15 -5.56 9.02
CA ASP A 79 -7.13 -6.07 7.64
C ASP A 79 -6.24 -5.18 6.75
N ASN A 80 -6.41 -3.86 6.83
CA ASN A 80 -5.56 -2.91 6.10
C ASN A 80 -4.08 -2.98 6.51
N LEU A 81 -3.77 -3.34 7.76
CA LEU A 81 -2.39 -3.46 8.24
C LEU A 81 -1.70 -4.77 7.83
N GLU A 82 -2.44 -5.75 7.30
CA GLU A 82 -1.87 -7.02 6.85
C GLU A 82 -1.00 -6.85 5.59
N ASP A 83 -1.40 -5.98 4.66
CA ASP A 83 -0.78 -5.81 3.35
C ASP A 83 -0.15 -4.41 3.14
N PRO A 84 0.91 -4.04 3.87
CA PRO A 84 1.42 -2.66 3.93
C PRO A 84 2.07 -2.13 2.64
N TYR A 85 2.36 -3.00 1.67
CA TYR A 85 3.08 -2.66 0.44
C TYR A 85 2.19 -2.58 -0.80
N MET A 86 0.94 -3.03 -0.69
CA MET A 86 0.02 -3.09 -1.81
C MET A 86 -0.68 -1.73 -1.95
N PRO A 87 -0.93 -1.21 -3.17
CA PRO A 87 -1.46 0.13 -3.34
C PRO A 87 -2.99 0.12 -3.39
N TYR A 88 -3.67 -0.17 -2.27
CA TYR A 88 -5.14 -0.19 -2.22
C TYR A 88 -5.73 0.97 -1.42
N ASP A 89 -5.05 1.40 -0.35
CA ASP A 89 -5.47 2.44 0.57
C ASP A 89 -4.54 3.67 0.51
N PRO A 90 -5.07 4.89 0.72
CA PRO A 90 -4.24 6.10 0.84
C PRO A 90 -3.19 6.07 1.96
N ASN A 91 -3.34 5.22 2.98
CA ASN A 91 -2.41 5.10 4.10
C ASN A 91 -1.29 4.07 3.85
N ASP A 92 -1.28 3.42 2.68
CA ASP A 92 -0.26 2.42 2.34
C ASP A 92 1.11 3.06 2.06
N LEU A 93 2.16 2.24 2.13
CA LEU A 93 3.51 2.71 1.88
C LEU A 93 3.64 3.13 0.40
N PRO A 94 4.07 4.38 0.10
CA PRO A 94 4.17 4.86 -1.28
C PRO A 94 5.42 4.30 -1.98
N LEU A 95 5.41 3.00 -2.27
CA LEU A 95 6.55 2.25 -2.79
C LEU A 95 7.03 2.79 -4.15
N GLU A 96 6.08 3.19 -5.01
CA GLU A 96 6.42 3.85 -6.28
C GLU A 96 7.20 5.15 -6.09
N ALA A 97 6.78 5.98 -5.13
CA ALA A 97 7.43 7.27 -4.88
C ALA A 97 8.83 7.05 -4.31
N ILE A 98 8.99 6.07 -3.40
CA ILE A 98 10.29 5.68 -2.84
C ILE A 98 11.22 5.19 -3.96
N HIS A 99 10.72 4.31 -4.84
CA HIS A 99 11.50 3.78 -5.97
C HIS A 99 11.89 4.88 -6.97
N ARG A 100 10.98 5.80 -7.30
CA ARG A 100 11.27 6.96 -8.17
C ARG A 100 12.32 7.87 -7.54
N ASN A 101 12.25 8.12 -6.22
CA ASN A 101 13.26 8.93 -5.53
C ASN A 101 14.64 8.25 -5.55
N PHE A 102 14.69 6.94 -5.32
CA PHE A 102 15.91 6.16 -5.41
C PHE A 102 16.56 6.25 -6.80
N ASN A 103 15.78 6.05 -7.86
CA ASN A 103 16.26 6.17 -9.24
C ASN A 103 16.77 7.59 -9.57
N SER A 104 16.06 8.63 -9.11
CA SER A 104 16.49 10.03 -9.28
C SER A 104 17.84 10.31 -8.63
N ARG A 105 18.09 9.75 -7.44
CA ARG A 105 19.38 9.86 -6.75
C ARG A 105 20.49 9.17 -7.53
N LEU A 106 20.25 7.96 -8.04
CA LEU A 106 21.25 7.22 -8.83
C LEU A 106 21.65 7.95 -10.13
N ILE A 107 20.67 8.55 -10.82
CA ILE A 107 20.93 9.34 -12.04
C ILE A 107 21.80 10.55 -11.72
N THR A 108 21.58 11.20 -10.57
CA THR A 108 22.39 12.35 -10.11
C THR A 108 23.86 11.97 -9.90
N PHE A 109 24.15 10.72 -9.49
CA PHE A 109 25.51 10.22 -9.34
C PHE A 109 26.16 9.75 -10.66
N GLY A 110 25.49 9.90 -11.80
CA GLY A 110 26.02 9.55 -13.13
C GLY A 110 26.05 8.03 -13.40
N ALA A 111 25.30 7.24 -12.64
CA ALA A 111 25.33 5.77 -12.69
C ALA A 111 24.53 5.13 -13.84
N VAL A 112 23.92 5.92 -14.73
CA VAL A 112 23.01 5.42 -15.76
C VAL A 112 23.55 5.73 -17.17
N PRO A 113 23.92 4.72 -17.97
CA PRO A 113 24.03 4.86 -19.42
C PRO A 113 22.64 5.22 -19.98
N SER A 114 22.58 6.19 -20.89
CA SER A 114 21.34 6.63 -21.56
C SER A 114 20.52 5.43 -22.02
N MET A 115 19.34 5.25 -21.41
CA MET A 115 18.40 4.18 -21.70
C MET A 115 17.93 4.34 -23.15
N GLN A 116 18.35 3.44 -24.04
CA GLN A 116 17.68 3.29 -25.33
C GLN A 116 16.25 2.81 -25.05
N PRO A 117 15.23 3.34 -25.74
CA PRO A 117 13.86 2.85 -25.58
C PRO A 117 13.84 1.33 -25.78
N MET A 118 13.24 0.59 -24.85
CA MET A 118 13.00 -0.84 -25.00
C MET A 118 12.34 -1.08 -26.37
N PRO A 119 12.80 -2.07 -27.18
CA PRO A 119 12.09 -2.45 -28.38
C PRO A 119 10.66 -2.83 -27.99
N ALA A 120 9.67 -2.19 -28.64
CA ALA A 120 8.27 -2.49 -28.38
C ALA A 120 8.01 -3.99 -28.57
N PRO A 121 7.17 -4.63 -27.72
CA PRO A 121 6.85 -6.03 -27.88
C PRO A 121 6.25 -6.28 -29.28
N PRO A 122 6.67 -7.35 -29.98
CA PRO A 122 6.16 -7.65 -31.32
C PRO A 122 4.66 -7.89 -31.24
N GLY A 123 3.88 -7.00 -31.85
CA GLY A 123 2.41 -7.04 -31.86
C GLY A 123 1.71 -5.86 -31.18
N SER A 124 2.45 -4.93 -30.57
CA SER A 124 1.87 -3.65 -30.12
C SER A 124 1.81 -2.65 -31.28
N PRO A 125 0.66 -2.01 -31.57
CA PRO A 125 0.55 -1.01 -32.63
C PRO A 125 1.21 0.30 -32.18
N CYS A 126 2.54 0.34 -32.13
CA CYS A 126 3.28 1.57 -31.96
C CYS A 126 3.41 2.26 -33.33
N GLY A 127 2.53 3.22 -33.62
CA GLY A 127 2.60 3.95 -34.88
C GLY A 127 1.44 4.88 -35.22
N SER A 128 1.01 5.77 -34.32
CA SER A 128 0.52 7.10 -34.75
C SER A 128 0.51 8.08 -33.58
N ASN A 129 0.98 9.30 -33.84
CA ASN A 129 0.80 10.53 -33.04
C ASN A 129 1.80 10.90 -31.94
N ALA A 130 3.09 10.62 -32.13
CA ALA A 130 4.17 11.32 -31.43
C ALA A 130 4.87 12.38 -32.32
N ARG A 131 4.12 13.09 -33.18
CA ARG A 131 4.70 14.14 -34.05
C ARG A 131 3.77 15.32 -34.40
N GLN A 132 2.95 15.79 -33.45
CA GLN A 132 2.24 17.09 -33.59
C GLN A 132 2.09 17.80 -32.23
N SER A 133 3.16 18.39 -31.69
CA SER A 133 3.03 19.51 -30.74
C SER A 133 4.27 20.41 -30.64
N GLN A 134 5.12 20.45 -31.66
CA GLN A 134 6.16 21.48 -31.79
C GLN A 134 6.25 21.94 -33.24
N GLY A 135 5.68 23.11 -33.53
CA GLY A 135 5.74 23.72 -34.86
C GLY A 135 4.62 24.71 -35.18
N SER A 136 4.40 25.74 -34.36
CA SER A 136 3.65 26.94 -34.80
C SER A 136 4.31 28.22 -34.28
N THR A 137 5.54 28.47 -34.74
CA THR A 137 5.98 29.84 -35.05
C THR A 137 5.40 30.24 -36.39
N THR A 138 4.34 31.05 -36.38
CA THR A 138 4.00 31.94 -37.49
C THR A 138 4.02 33.37 -36.96
N SER A 139 5.17 34.01 -37.15
CA SER A 139 5.30 35.44 -37.37
C SER A 139 4.49 35.83 -38.62
N SER A 140 3.54 36.76 -38.51
CA SER A 140 3.32 37.76 -39.56
C SER A 140 2.49 38.93 -39.05
N ARG A 141 3.12 40.11 -39.14
CA ARG A 141 2.58 41.46 -39.33
C ARG A 141 1.09 41.56 -39.74
N GLY A 142 0.43 42.50 -39.07
CA GLY A 142 -0.81 43.18 -39.44
C GLY A 142 -1.09 44.24 -38.39
#